data_AF-X1GLY9-F1
#
_entry.id   AF-X1GLY9-F1
#
_cell.length_a   1.000
_cell.length_b   1.000
_cell.length_c   1.000
_cell.angle_alpha   90.00
_cell.angle_beta   90.00
_cell.angle_gamma   90.00
#
_symmetry.space_group_name_H-M   'P 1'
#
loop_
_entity.id
_entity.type
_entity.pdbx_description
1 polymer ?
#
loop_
_entity_poly.entity_id
_entity_poly.type
_entity_poly.pdbx_seq_one_letter_code
_entity_poly.pdbx_strand_id
1 'polypeptide(L)'
;MPYRYPTNIPEGIKGLPAEAQKTWIDIYNNAYEQYKDRPEREGLANATAWAGLKKAGWKKDKEGNWIKTETQGNLSTMELAIWENYSQTYELKDVEVFGTGEWNKHKITNEDLDNIVSGTNEIIDKLKPKVKLGHDDKQEILQKSGLPAGGWITKLKRIGDKILVDIKEVPKVLYELIKDGAYKRISSEILYDYTEPSTKKTYKKVLSAIAFLGADLPAITNLKDLAALYDVNKEADL
;
A
#
# COMPACT_ATOMS: atom_id res chain seq x y z
N MET A 1 -8.55 -35.80 -35.88
CA MET A 1 -8.44 -34.52 -36.62
C MET A 1 -8.11 -33.43 -35.61
N PRO A 2 -7.33 -32.38 -35.97
CA PRO A 2 -7.16 -31.23 -35.09
C PRO A 2 -8.48 -30.46 -34.95
N TYR A 3 -8.73 -29.93 -33.76
CA TYR A 3 -9.89 -29.09 -33.46
C TYR A 3 -9.70 -27.68 -34.02
N ARG A 4 -10.79 -26.94 -34.26
CA ARG A 4 -10.74 -25.56 -34.77
C ARG A 4 -11.89 -24.73 -34.21
N TYR A 5 -11.59 -23.53 -33.73
CA TYR A 5 -12.62 -22.56 -33.36
C TYR A 5 -13.03 -21.71 -34.59
N PRO A 6 -14.32 -21.40 -34.82
CA PRO A 6 -15.49 -21.90 -34.10
C PRO A 6 -16.09 -23.18 -34.71
N THR A 7 -15.52 -23.72 -35.78
CA THR A 7 -16.18 -24.69 -36.67
C THR A 7 -16.16 -26.15 -36.22
N ASN A 8 -15.20 -26.53 -35.37
CA ASN A 8 -15.01 -27.90 -34.88
C ASN A 8 -14.51 -27.88 -33.42
N ILE A 9 -15.38 -27.47 -32.51
CA ILE A 9 -15.12 -27.34 -31.07
C ILE A 9 -15.54 -28.64 -30.37
N PRO A 10 -14.65 -29.30 -29.59
CA PRO A 10 -15.02 -30.50 -28.83
C PRO A 10 -16.05 -30.21 -27.74
N GLU A 11 -16.94 -31.17 -27.49
CA GLU A 11 -18.08 -31.01 -26.56
C GLU A 11 -17.66 -30.59 -25.16
N GLY A 12 -16.57 -31.17 -24.64
CA GLY A 12 -16.06 -30.93 -23.30
C GLY A 12 -15.57 -29.51 -23.01
N ILE A 13 -15.42 -28.65 -24.04
CA ILE A 13 -14.96 -27.26 -23.87
C ILE A 13 -15.97 -26.22 -24.33
N LYS A 14 -17.15 -26.60 -24.85
CA LYS A 14 -18.15 -25.63 -25.34
C LYS A 14 -18.63 -24.66 -24.26
N GLY A 15 -18.58 -25.07 -22.99
CA GLY A 15 -18.90 -24.22 -21.84
C GLY A 15 -17.78 -23.29 -21.37
N LEU A 16 -16.59 -23.33 -21.99
CA LEU A 16 -15.50 -22.40 -21.69
C LEU A 16 -15.72 -21.05 -22.38
N PRO A 17 -15.17 -19.94 -21.87
CA PRO A 17 -15.08 -18.69 -22.62
C PRO A 17 -14.32 -18.84 -23.93
N ALA A 18 -14.66 -18.03 -24.95
CA ALA A 18 -14.11 -18.18 -26.31
C ALA A 18 -12.57 -18.16 -26.38
N GLU A 19 -11.92 -17.35 -25.55
CA GLU A 19 -10.45 -17.28 -25.46
C GLU A 19 -9.85 -18.56 -24.86
N ALA A 20 -10.48 -19.13 -23.83
CA ALA A 20 -10.09 -20.40 -23.23
C ALA A 20 -10.24 -21.56 -24.23
N GLN A 21 -11.31 -21.55 -25.02
CA GLN A 21 -11.53 -22.55 -26.09
C GLN A 21 -10.40 -22.51 -27.12
N LYS A 22 -10.03 -21.30 -27.60
CA LYS A 22 -8.92 -21.12 -28.55
C LYS A 22 -7.60 -21.62 -27.97
N THR A 23 -7.30 -21.22 -26.73
CA THR A 23 -6.06 -21.60 -26.01
C THR A 23 -5.97 -23.11 -25.83
N TRP A 24 -7.05 -23.76 -25.40
CA TRP A 24 -7.10 -25.21 -25.22
C TRP A 24 -6.92 -25.93 -26.56
N ILE A 25 -7.59 -25.47 -27.63
CA ILE A 25 -7.51 -26.06 -28.97
C ILE A 25 -6.07 -25.98 -29.51
N ASP A 26 -5.39 -24.85 -29.35
CA ASP A 26 -4.03 -24.66 -29.82
C ASP A 26 -3.06 -25.62 -29.12
N ILE A 27 -3.17 -25.73 -27.78
CA ILE A 27 -2.33 -26.64 -26.99
C ILE A 27 -2.65 -28.10 -27.33
N TYR A 28 -3.93 -28.45 -27.46
CA TYR A 28 -4.36 -29.80 -27.82
C TYR A 28 -3.79 -30.20 -29.19
N ASN A 29 -3.95 -29.37 -30.21
CA ASN A 29 -3.51 -29.68 -31.56
C ASN A 29 -1.98 -29.86 -31.62
N ASN A 30 -1.24 -29.00 -30.90
CA ASN A 30 0.21 -29.14 -30.79
C ASN A 30 0.62 -30.44 -30.08
N ALA A 31 -0.02 -30.75 -28.94
CA ALA A 31 0.25 -31.99 -28.19
C ALA A 31 -0.16 -33.25 -28.96
N TYR A 32 -1.26 -33.20 -29.71
CA TYR A 32 -1.73 -34.32 -30.54
C TYR A 32 -0.73 -34.68 -31.64
N GLU A 33 -0.12 -33.66 -32.27
CA GLU A 33 0.97 -33.87 -33.23
C GLU A 33 2.25 -34.37 -32.53
N GLN A 34 2.58 -33.81 -31.36
CA GLN A 34 3.75 -34.24 -30.58
C GLN A 34 3.67 -35.72 -30.16
N TYR A 35 2.47 -36.23 -29.88
CA TYR A 35 2.24 -37.61 -29.46
C TYR A 35 1.83 -38.55 -30.61
N LYS A 36 2.07 -38.20 -31.88
CA LYS A 36 1.55 -38.97 -33.03
C LYS A 36 1.85 -40.47 -33.04
N ASP A 37 2.98 -40.89 -32.46
CA ASP A 37 3.46 -42.28 -32.40
C ASP A 37 2.92 -43.07 -31.19
N ARG A 38 2.05 -42.46 -30.37
CA ARG A 38 1.47 -43.07 -29.17
C ARG A 38 0.03 -43.50 -29.43
N PRO A 39 -0.36 -44.76 -29.14
CA PRO A 39 -1.75 -45.20 -29.31
C PRO A 39 -2.70 -44.43 -28.38
N GLU A 40 -2.23 -43.99 -27.21
CA GLU A 40 -2.98 -43.20 -26.23
C GLU A 40 -2.93 -41.67 -26.46
N ARG A 41 -2.42 -41.21 -27.61
CA ARG A 41 -2.13 -39.79 -27.89
C ARG A 41 -3.29 -38.84 -27.64
N GLU A 42 -4.52 -39.28 -27.88
CA GLU A 42 -5.70 -38.45 -27.68
C GLU A 42 -5.93 -38.15 -26.19
N GLY A 43 -5.74 -39.14 -25.32
CA GLY A 43 -5.80 -38.95 -23.86
C GLY A 43 -4.68 -38.04 -23.37
N LEU A 44 -3.46 -38.22 -23.88
CA LEU A 44 -2.30 -37.39 -23.52
C LEU A 44 -2.45 -35.94 -23.97
N ALA A 45 -2.96 -35.70 -25.19
CA ALA A 45 -3.22 -34.37 -25.71
C ALA A 45 -4.32 -33.65 -24.92
N ASN A 46 -5.38 -34.36 -24.53
CA ASN A 46 -6.44 -33.84 -23.65
C ASN A 46 -5.89 -33.42 -22.28
N ALA A 47 -5.12 -34.30 -21.62
CA ALA A 47 -4.51 -34.00 -20.33
C ALA A 47 -3.56 -32.79 -20.41
N THR A 48 -2.74 -32.73 -21.46
CA THR A 48 -1.81 -31.64 -21.74
C THR A 48 -2.53 -30.32 -21.97
N ALA A 49 -3.62 -30.33 -22.74
CA ALA A 49 -4.42 -29.15 -23.01
C ALA A 49 -5.10 -28.61 -21.75
N TRP A 50 -5.63 -29.48 -20.87
CA TRP A 50 -6.20 -29.04 -19.59
C TRP A 50 -5.15 -28.50 -18.62
N ALA A 51 -3.99 -29.15 -18.52
CA ALA A 51 -2.88 -28.66 -17.70
C ALA A 51 -2.34 -27.31 -18.22
N GLY A 52 -2.17 -27.20 -19.54
CA GLY A 52 -1.74 -25.99 -20.22
C GLY A 52 -2.75 -24.85 -20.08
N LEU A 53 -4.05 -25.13 -20.17
CA LEU A 53 -5.11 -24.15 -19.96
C LEU A 53 -5.10 -23.60 -18.52
N LYS A 54 -4.91 -24.46 -17.51
CA LYS A 54 -4.72 -24.03 -16.11
C LYS A 54 -3.44 -23.19 -15.94
N LYS A 55 -2.34 -23.60 -16.57
CA LYS A 55 -1.06 -22.85 -16.56
C LYS A 55 -1.17 -21.50 -17.28
N ALA A 56 -2.01 -21.40 -18.30
CA ALA A 56 -2.38 -20.16 -18.97
C ALA A 56 -3.31 -19.26 -18.12
N GLY A 57 -3.55 -19.64 -16.85
CA GLY A 57 -4.27 -18.87 -15.88
C GLY A 57 -5.77 -19.07 -15.93
N TRP A 58 -6.31 -20.20 -16.40
CA TRP A 58 -7.76 -20.44 -16.33
C TRP A 58 -8.14 -21.32 -15.14
N LYS A 59 -9.17 -20.93 -14.38
CA LYS A 59 -9.71 -21.70 -13.25
C LYS A 59 -11.22 -21.51 -13.12
N LYS A 60 -11.88 -22.31 -12.28
CA LYS A 60 -13.28 -22.09 -11.90
C LYS A 60 -13.38 -21.13 -10.71
N ASP A 61 -14.38 -20.24 -10.72
CA ASP A 61 -14.80 -19.44 -9.56
C ASP A 61 -15.64 -20.28 -8.57
N LYS A 62 -16.14 -19.64 -7.51
CA LYS A 62 -16.94 -20.30 -6.46
C LYS A 62 -18.31 -20.77 -7.00
N GLU A 63 -18.77 -20.12 -8.05
CA GLU A 63 -20.03 -20.37 -8.76
C GLU A 63 -19.88 -21.44 -9.85
N GLY A 64 -18.65 -21.91 -10.12
CA GLY A 64 -18.32 -22.95 -11.08
C GLY A 64 -18.08 -22.48 -12.51
N ASN A 65 -18.05 -21.16 -12.76
CA ASN A 65 -17.76 -20.57 -14.06
C ASN A 65 -16.26 -20.51 -14.30
N TRP A 66 -15.84 -20.72 -15.55
CA TRP A 66 -14.44 -20.59 -15.93
C TRP A 66 -14.05 -19.12 -16.10
N ILE A 67 -13.10 -18.69 -15.29
CA ILE A 67 -12.50 -17.37 -15.32
C ILE A 67 -11.01 -17.49 -15.64
N LYS A 68 -10.46 -16.52 -16.36
CA LYS A 68 -9.01 -16.38 -16.46
C LYS A 68 -8.58 -15.62 -15.21
N THR A 69 -7.81 -16.25 -14.32
CA THR A 69 -6.88 -15.50 -13.47
C THR A 69 -5.92 -14.79 -14.40
N GLU A 70 -6.27 -13.57 -14.77
CA GLU A 70 -5.30 -12.57 -15.11
C GLU A 70 -4.37 -12.46 -13.90
N THR A 71 -3.21 -13.10 -13.97
CA THR A 71 -2.07 -12.42 -13.36
C THR A 71 -1.78 -11.29 -14.35
N GLN A 72 -1.96 -10.04 -13.91
CA GLN A 72 -1.35 -8.86 -14.55
C GLN A 72 -2.04 -8.27 -15.80
N GLY A 73 -3.24 -7.69 -15.63
CA GLY A 73 -3.74 -6.60 -16.48
C GLY A 73 -3.60 -5.23 -15.82
N ASN A 74 -4.01 -5.14 -14.55
CA ASN A 74 -3.75 -3.98 -13.71
C ASN A 74 -3.13 -4.36 -12.36
N LEU A 75 -3.18 -5.61 -11.91
CA LEU A 75 -2.71 -5.94 -10.56
C LEU A 75 -1.19 -5.91 -10.41
N SER A 76 -0.36 -6.41 -11.33
CA SER A 76 1.10 -6.21 -11.18
C SER A 76 1.57 -4.84 -11.57
N THR A 77 0.96 -4.20 -12.57
CA THR A 77 1.29 -2.81 -12.89
C THR A 77 0.90 -1.92 -11.73
N MET A 78 -0.22 -2.20 -11.05
CA MET A 78 -0.64 -1.52 -9.83
C MET A 78 0.19 -1.96 -8.63
N GLU A 79 0.56 -3.23 -8.45
CA GLU A 79 1.46 -3.68 -7.39
C GLU A 79 2.87 -3.11 -7.59
N LEU A 80 3.35 -3.00 -8.84
CA LEU A 80 4.60 -2.34 -9.21
C LEU A 80 4.48 -0.83 -9.09
N ALA A 81 3.34 -0.21 -9.41
CA ALA A 81 3.11 1.22 -9.22
C ALA A 81 2.89 1.56 -7.75
N ILE A 82 2.25 0.70 -6.98
CA ILE A 82 2.12 0.75 -5.51
C ILE A 82 3.53 0.59 -4.96
N TRP A 83 4.25 -0.46 -5.31
CA TRP A 83 5.63 -0.68 -4.89
C TRP A 83 6.52 0.49 -5.30
N GLU A 84 6.41 1.04 -6.50
CA GLU A 84 7.15 2.21 -6.96
C GLU A 84 6.77 3.45 -6.14
N ASN A 85 5.48 3.70 -5.92
CA ASN A 85 5.00 4.83 -5.13
C ASN A 85 5.28 4.68 -3.61
N TYR A 86 5.48 3.47 -3.09
CA TYR A 86 5.81 3.22 -1.69
C TYR A 86 7.31 2.98 -1.46
N SER A 87 8.07 2.54 -2.47
CA SER A 87 9.53 2.40 -2.42
C SER A 87 10.23 3.73 -2.70
N GLN A 88 9.62 4.59 -3.52
CA GLN A 88 10.08 5.96 -3.66
C GLN A 88 9.64 6.75 -2.44
N THR A 89 10.63 7.27 -1.73
CA THR A 89 10.42 8.19 -0.62
C THR A 89 10.96 9.56 -0.95
N TYR A 90 10.31 10.57 -0.40
CA TYR A 90 10.61 11.97 -0.60
C TYR A 90 10.91 12.64 0.73
N GLU A 91 11.57 13.79 0.64
CA GLU A 91 11.78 14.70 1.76
C GLU A 91 10.82 15.88 1.62
N LEU A 92 10.07 16.16 2.68
CA LEU A 92 9.32 17.40 2.83
C LEU A 92 10.14 18.34 3.72
N LYS A 93 10.38 19.56 3.25
CA LYS A 93 11.08 20.58 4.03
C LYS A 93 10.11 21.64 4.48
N ASP A 94 10.42 22.24 5.62
CA ASP A 94 9.77 23.46 6.08
C ASP A 94 8.24 23.32 6.23
N VAL A 95 7.78 22.15 6.70
CA VAL A 95 6.34 21.91 6.94
C VAL A 95 5.95 22.58 8.25
N GLU A 96 5.04 23.55 8.20
CA GLU A 96 4.47 24.19 9.40
C GLU A 96 3.59 23.20 10.18
N VAL A 97 3.89 22.97 11.46
CA VAL A 97 3.19 21.93 12.26
C VAL A 97 2.61 22.44 13.57
N PHE A 98 3.16 23.52 14.12
CA PHE A 98 2.76 24.03 15.43
C PHE A 98 3.04 25.52 15.55
N GLY A 99 2.36 26.21 16.45
CA GLY A 99 2.59 27.64 16.67
C GLY A 99 2.11 28.11 18.02
N THR A 100 2.43 29.36 18.34
CA THR A 100 1.94 30.00 19.57
C THR A 100 0.42 30.10 19.57
N GLY A 101 -0.17 30.19 20.77
CA GLY A 101 -1.62 30.27 20.94
C GLY A 101 -2.09 29.60 22.22
N GLU A 102 -3.40 29.45 22.34
CA GLU A 102 -4.01 28.66 23.41
C GLU A 102 -4.44 27.31 22.86
N TRP A 103 -3.80 26.24 23.34
CA TRP A 103 -4.02 24.88 22.90
C TRP A 103 -4.44 24.05 24.10
N ASN A 104 -5.64 23.46 24.08
CA ASN A 104 -6.17 22.67 25.21
C ASN A 104 -6.08 23.40 26.56
N LYS A 105 -6.39 24.71 26.59
CA LYS A 105 -6.27 25.58 27.78
C LYS A 105 -4.84 25.83 28.27
N HIS A 106 -3.83 25.41 27.51
CA HIS A 106 -2.43 25.75 27.76
C HIS A 106 -2.00 26.86 26.82
N LYS A 107 -1.50 27.96 27.40
CA LYS A 107 -0.85 29.02 26.64
C LYS A 107 0.53 28.55 26.20
N ILE A 108 0.76 28.57 24.89
CA ILE A 108 2.06 28.28 24.28
C ILE A 108 2.70 29.61 23.87
N THR A 109 3.85 29.90 24.46
CA THR A 109 4.64 31.11 24.23
C THR A 109 5.76 30.86 23.22
N ASN A 110 6.41 31.94 22.78
CA ASN A 110 7.61 31.85 21.95
C ASN A 110 8.75 31.07 22.64
N GLU A 111 8.91 31.23 23.96
CA GLU A 111 9.88 30.49 24.75
C GLU A 111 9.55 28.99 24.78
N ASP A 112 8.26 28.64 24.84
CA ASP A 112 7.83 27.25 24.70
C ASP A 112 8.21 26.67 23.34
N LEU A 113 8.07 27.44 22.26
CA LEU A 113 8.49 26.99 20.93
C LEU A 113 10.01 26.76 20.86
N ASP A 114 10.82 27.67 21.41
CA ASP A 114 12.27 27.52 21.45
C ASP A 114 12.70 26.28 22.25
N ASN A 115 12.03 26.03 23.37
CA ASN A 115 12.24 24.85 24.20
C ASN A 115 11.85 23.55 23.48
N ILE A 116 10.72 23.54 22.76
CA ILE A 116 10.30 22.38 21.96
C ILE A 116 11.30 22.12 20.85
N VAL A 117 11.71 23.15 20.10
CA VAL A 117 12.65 23.00 18.98
C VAL A 117 14.01 22.52 19.47
N SER A 118 14.59 23.17 20.48
CA SER A 118 15.90 22.79 21.01
C SER A 118 15.88 21.40 21.66
N GLY A 119 14.91 21.16 22.55
CA GLY A 119 14.79 19.90 23.27
C GLY A 119 14.54 18.72 22.33
N THR A 120 13.62 18.86 21.37
CA THR A 120 13.33 17.78 20.41
C THR A 120 14.53 17.52 19.51
N ASN A 121 15.20 18.55 18.98
CA ASN A 121 16.39 18.38 18.14
C ASN A 121 17.55 17.70 18.91
N GLU A 122 17.72 17.99 20.20
CA GLU A 122 18.76 17.37 21.04
C GLU A 122 18.60 15.84 21.15
N ILE A 123 17.36 15.35 21.14
CA ILE A 123 17.05 13.92 21.31
C ILE A 123 16.41 13.28 20.08
N ILE A 124 16.46 13.93 18.92
CA ILE A 124 15.63 13.55 17.76
C ILE A 124 15.91 12.12 17.30
N ASP A 125 17.17 11.70 17.31
CA ASP A 125 17.59 10.34 16.93
C ASP A 125 17.09 9.27 17.91
N LYS A 126 16.81 9.65 19.16
CA LYS A 126 16.32 8.77 20.23
C LYS A 126 14.79 8.77 20.30
N LEU A 127 14.18 9.95 20.21
CA LEU A 127 12.74 10.15 20.26
C LEU A 127 12.05 9.66 18.99
N LYS A 128 12.73 9.79 17.84
CA LYS A 128 12.25 9.43 16.49
C LYS A 128 10.82 9.90 16.22
N PRO A 129 10.57 11.23 16.23
CA PRO A 129 9.23 11.73 16.06
C PRO A 129 8.68 11.36 14.68
N LYS A 130 7.43 10.88 14.62
CA LYS A 130 6.87 10.23 13.42
C LYS A 130 5.65 10.95 12.86
N VAL A 131 5.38 10.72 11.58
CA VAL A 131 4.17 11.19 10.90
C VAL A 131 3.07 10.13 10.95
N LYS A 132 1.86 10.56 11.30
CA LYS A 132 0.62 9.76 11.32
C LYS A 132 -0.40 10.27 10.30
N LEU A 133 -1.33 9.40 9.92
CA LEU A 133 -2.50 9.76 9.11
C LEU A 133 -3.77 9.63 9.96
N GLY A 134 -4.47 10.74 10.19
CA GLY A 134 -5.67 10.78 11.03
C GLY A 134 -5.42 10.55 12.54
N HIS A 135 -6.51 10.49 13.31
CA HIS A 135 -6.51 10.29 14.78
C HIS A 135 -6.91 8.88 15.23
N ASP A 136 -7.21 7.97 14.29
CA ASP A 136 -7.67 6.63 14.68
C ASP A 136 -6.45 5.75 14.98
N ASP A 137 -6.28 5.35 16.24
CA ASP A 137 -5.23 4.41 16.67
C ASP A 137 -5.36 3.04 15.95
N LYS A 138 -6.55 2.76 15.40
CA LYS A 138 -6.83 1.63 14.51
C LYS A 138 -6.41 1.95 13.08
N GLN A 139 -5.13 2.18 12.87
CA GLN A 139 -4.58 2.30 11.52
C GLN A 139 -4.45 0.92 10.87
N GLU A 140 -5.57 0.23 10.61
CA GLU A 140 -5.57 -1.06 9.89
C GLU A 140 -4.88 -0.94 8.53
N ILE A 141 -4.96 0.20 7.85
CA ILE A 141 -4.36 0.39 6.52
C ILE A 141 -2.82 0.47 6.60
N LEU A 142 -2.26 1.13 7.62
CA LEU A 142 -0.80 1.24 7.80
C LEU A 142 -0.21 0.00 8.49
N GLN A 143 -0.96 -0.63 9.40
CA GLN A 143 -0.55 -1.88 10.04
C GLN A 143 -0.63 -3.09 9.08
N LYS A 144 -1.63 -3.15 8.20
CA LYS A 144 -1.76 -4.25 7.21
C LYS A 144 -0.73 -4.16 6.08
N SER A 145 -0.27 -2.95 5.72
CA SER A 145 0.71 -2.72 4.65
C SER A 145 2.19 -2.87 5.08
N GLY A 146 2.46 -3.05 6.38
CA GLY A 146 3.84 -3.17 6.89
C GLY A 146 4.65 -1.87 6.82
N LEU A 147 4.02 -0.72 6.58
CA LEU A 147 4.71 0.56 6.40
C LEU A 147 5.00 1.23 7.76
N PRO A 148 6.26 1.59 8.06
CA PRO A 148 6.71 1.89 9.42
C PRO A 148 6.27 3.26 10.01
N ALA A 149 5.87 4.24 9.19
CA ALA A 149 5.28 5.53 9.57
C ALA A 149 4.95 6.30 8.28
N GLY A 150 4.21 7.41 8.35
CA GLY A 150 4.07 8.33 7.20
C GLY A 150 5.35 9.10 6.84
N GLY A 151 6.44 8.83 7.55
CA GLY A 151 7.72 9.54 7.50
C GLY A 151 8.26 9.83 8.90
N TRP A 152 9.51 10.28 8.95
CA TRP A 152 10.23 10.61 10.17
C TRP A 152 10.61 12.08 10.19
N ILE A 153 10.29 12.76 11.29
CA ILE A 153 10.72 14.13 11.51
C ILE A 153 12.20 14.11 11.87
N THR A 154 13.00 14.82 11.09
CA THR A 154 14.47 14.82 11.21
C THR A 154 15.04 16.14 11.69
N LYS A 155 14.24 17.20 11.65
CA LYS A 155 14.64 18.52 12.12
C LYS A 155 13.44 19.36 12.46
N LEU A 156 13.54 20.14 13.54
CA LEU A 156 12.63 21.22 13.85
C LEU A 156 13.36 22.55 13.67
N LYS A 157 12.64 23.57 13.20
CA LYS A 157 13.09 24.96 13.20
C LYS A 157 11.96 25.88 13.60
N ARG A 158 12.29 26.98 14.25
CA ARG A 158 11.32 28.05 14.53
C ARG A 158 11.43 29.13 13.46
N ILE A 159 10.29 29.58 12.94
CA ILE A 159 10.19 30.80 12.13
C ILE A 159 9.06 31.65 12.72
N GLY A 160 9.41 32.82 13.26
CA GLY A 160 8.43 33.72 13.88
C GLY A 160 7.72 33.07 15.06
N ASP A 161 6.41 32.90 14.95
CA ASP A 161 5.53 32.28 15.95
C ASP A 161 5.17 30.82 15.61
N LYS A 162 5.88 30.19 14.66
CA LYS A 162 5.63 28.83 14.17
C LYS A 162 6.85 27.92 14.33
N ILE A 163 6.58 26.63 14.45
CA ILE A 163 7.52 25.53 14.30
C ILE A 163 7.29 24.88 12.95
N LEU A 164 8.38 24.75 12.19
CA LEU A 164 8.45 24.03 10.93
C LEU A 164 9.33 22.80 11.09
N VAL A 165 9.07 21.76 10.29
CA VAL A 165 9.82 20.51 10.34
C VAL A 165 10.24 20.00 8.98
N ASP A 166 11.37 19.29 8.98
CA ASP A 166 11.81 18.46 7.85
C ASP A 166 11.41 17.01 8.11
N ILE A 167 10.76 16.38 7.13
CA ILE A 167 10.26 15.01 7.19
C ILE A 167 10.95 14.20 6.10
N LYS A 168 11.61 13.10 6.49
CA LYS A 168 12.23 12.15 5.56
C LYS A 168 11.42 10.87 5.46
N GLU A 169 11.76 10.11 4.41
CA GLU A 169 11.17 8.79 4.14
C GLU A 169 9.65 8.86 3.95
N VAL A 170 9.15 9.96 3.36
CA VAL A 170 7.72 10.15 3.07
C VAL A 170 7.36 9.38 1.81
N PRO A 171 6.45 8.40 1.83
CA PRO A 171 6.04 7.69 0.62
C PRO A 171 5.50 8.64 -0.44
N LYS A 172 5.79 8.39 -1.73
CA LYS A 172 5.36 9.24 -2.85
C LYS A 172 3.88 9.59 -2.81
N VAL A 173 3.02 8.60 -2.56
CA VAL A 173 1.56 8.81 -2.48
C VAL A 173 1.22 9.86 -1.43
N LEU A 174 1.84 9.78 -0.25
CA LEU A 174 1.58 10.74 0.81
C LEU A 174 2.15 12.12 0.47
N TYR A 175 3.35 12.17 -0.10
CA TYR A 175 3.95 13.42 -0.57
C TYR A 175 3.04 14.15 -1.57
N GLU A 176 2.50 13.43 -2.56
CA GLU A 176 1.58 13.96 -3.57
C GLU A 176 0.28 14.47 -2.92
N LEU A 177 -0.32 13.69 -2.02
CA LEU A 177 -1.54 14.11 -1.32
C LEU A 177 -1.34 15.38 -0.48
N ILE A 178 -0.18 15.52 0.17
CA ILE A 178 0.17 16.74 0.93
C ILE A 178 0.33 17.92 -0.03
N LYS A 179 1.06 17.74 -1.13
CA LYS A 179 1.30 18.77 -2.14
C LYS A 179 0.00 19.25 -2.81
N ASP A 180 -0.93 18.33 -3.06
CA ASP A 180 -2.25 18.62 -3.64
C ASP A 180 -3.23 19.24 -2.63
N GLY A 181 -2.80 19.42 -1.37
CA GLY A 181 -3.57 20.08 -0.34
C GLY A 181 -4.72 19.23 0.20
N ALA A 182 -4.66 17.90 0.06
CA ALA A 182 -5.64 16.98 0.65
C ALA A 182 -5.59 16.99 2.19
N TYR A 183 -4.43 17.33 2.76
CA TYR A 183 -4.19 17.41 4.20
C TYR A 183 -3.91 18.85 4.63
N LYS A 184 -4.97 19.65 4.77
CA LYS A 184 -4.86 21.07 5.15
C LYS A 184 -4.69 21.30 6.65
N ARG A 185 -5.00 20.29 7.47
CA ARG A 185 -4.96 20.39 8.92
C ARG A 185 -3.87 19.47 9.44
N ILE A 186 -3.06 19.97 10.36
CA ILE A 186 -2.01 19.22 11.04
C ILE A 186 -2.29 19.29 12.54
N SER A 187 -2.22 18.15 13.21
CA SER A 187 -2.21 18.07 14.66
C SER A 187 -0.82 17.69 15.13
N SER A 188 -0.35 18.33 16.20
CA SER A 188 0.95 18.05 16.82
C SER A 188 0.75 17.36 18.16
N GLU A 189 1.47 16.27 18.39
CA GLU A 189 1.53 15.58 19.68
C GLU A 189 2.75 16.07 20.46
N ILE A 190 2.47 16.76 21.57
CA ILE A 190 3.49 17.29 22.49
C ILE A 190 3.50 16.42 23.74
N LEU A 191 4.67 15.84 24.05
CA LEU A 191 4.90 15.19 25.34
C LEU A 191 5.36 16.23 26.35
N TYR A 192 4.75 16.20 27.53
CA TYR A 192 5.08 17.09 28.64
C TYR A 192 5.95 16.36 29.66
N ASP A 193 6.91 17.06 30.25
CA ASP A 193 7.84 16.54 31.27
C ASP A 193 8.50 15.21 30.89
N TYR A 194 8.85 15.08 29.60
CA TYR A 194 9.44 13.89 29.03
C TYR A 194 10.84 13.68 29.58
N THR A 195 11.08 12.54 30.23
CA THR A 195 12.40 12.15 30.71
C THR A 195 13.02 11.16 29.75
N GLU A 196 14.13 11.55 29.11
CA GLU A 196 14.77 10.70 28.12
C GLU A 196 15.46 9.49 28.83
N PRO A 197 15.16 8.24 28.45
CA PRO A 197 15.57 7.07 29.22
C PRO A 197 17.08 6.91 29.40
N SER A 198 17.90 7.29 28.41
CA SER A 198 19.35 7.06 28.42
C SER A 198 20.15 8.12 29.18
N THR A 199 19.74 9.38 29.10
CA THR A 199 20.41 10.55 29.71
C THR A 199 19.79 10.96 31.04
N LYS A 200 18.56 10.49 31.33
CA LYS A 200 17.74 10.90 32.48
C LYS A 200 17.43 12.40 32.53
N LYS A 201 17.72 13.14 31.46
CA LYS A 201 17.38 14.55 31.34
C LYS A 201 15.89 14.69 31.07
N THR A 202 15.25 15.60 31.80
CA THR A 202 13.84 15.93 31.64
C THR A 202 13.67 17.16 30.77
N TYR A 203 12.78 17.05 29.80
CA TYR A 203 12.40 18.09 28.85
C TYR A 203 10.95 18.48 29.11
N LYS A 204 10.69 19.77 29.38
CA LYS A 204 9.34 20.25 29.70
C LYS A 204 8.32 19.95 28.59
N LYS A 205 8.74 20.09 27.32
CA LYS A 205 7.89 19.84 26.14
C LYS A 205 8.76 19.34 25.00
N VAL A 206 8.35 18.26 24.33
CA VAL A 206 8.98 17.75 23.10
C VAL A 206 7.91 17.31 22.10
N LEU A 207 8.20 17.45 20.81
CA LEU A 207 7.31 16.99 19.74
C LEU A 207 7.57 15.50 19.47
N SER A 208 6.56 14.64 19.69
CA SER A 208 6.69 13.19 19.49
C SER A 208 6.06 12.69 18.19
N ALA A 209 5.05 13.38 17.67
CA ALA A 209 4.43 13.05 16.40
C ALA A 209 3.70 14.24 15.80
N ILE A 210 3.43 14.15 14.50
CA ILE A 210 2.43 14.98 13.82
C ILE A 210 1.43 14.07 13.13
N ALA A 211 0.18 14.49 13.06
CA ALA A 211 -0.88 13.82 12.31
C ALA A 211 -1.42 14.75 11.23
N PHE A 212 -1.32 14.32 9.98
CA PHE A 212 -2.03 14.97 8.88
C PHE A 212 -3.51 14.59 8.94
N LEU A 213 -4.37 15.61 9.00
CA LEU A 213 -5.82 15.48 9.14
C LEU A 213 -6.50 15.94 7.84
N GLY A 214 -7.20 15.00 7.20
CA GLY A 214 -8.02 15.29 6.03
C GLY A 214 -9.45 15.64 6.43
N ALA A 215 -10.05 16.61 5.74
CA ALA A 215 -11.49 16.58 5.49
C ALA A 215 -11.70 15.62 4.33
N ASP A 216 -12.70 14.73 4.42
CA ASP A 216 -13.04 13.65 3.49
C ASP A 216 -12.02 13.42 2.38
N LEU A 217 -11.24 12.33 2.51
CA LEU A 217 -10.43 11.80 1.41
C LEU A 217 -11.24 12.01 0.13
N PRO A 218 -10.75 12.78 -0.89
CA PRO A 218 -11.41 12.76 -2.18
C PRO A 218 -11.60 11.28 -2.50
N ALA A 219 -12.78 10.88 -2.98
CA ALA A 219 -13.16 9.49 -3.15
C ALA A 219 -12.16 8.75 -4.06
N ILE A 220 -11.01 8.42 -3.49
CA ILE A 220 -9.96 7.58 -4.01
C ILE A 220 -10.52 6.22 -3.63
N THR A 221 -11.36 5.74 -4.52
CA THR A 221 -11.90 4.38 -4.56
C THR A 221 -10.81 3.32 -4.29
N ASN A 222 -9.54 3.67 -4.52
CA ASN A 222 -8.40 2.76 -4.47
C ASN A 222 -7.83 2.50 -3.06
N LEU A 223 -8.14 3.32 -2.05
CA LEU A 223 -7.63 3.11 -0.69
C LEU A 223 -8.38 1.98 0.04
N LYS A 224 -9.67 1.79 -0.29
CA LYS A 224 -10.46 0.62 0.14
C LYS A 224 -10.02 -0.65 -0.56
N ASP A 225 -9.66 -0.58 -1.85
CA ASP A 225 -9.15 -1.73 -2.61
C ASP A 225 -7.77 -2.19 -2.13
N LEU A 226 -6.91 -1.25 -1.71
CA LEU A 226 -5.65 -1.54 -1.02
C LEU A 226 -5.87 -2.26 0.31
N ALA A 227 -6.83 -1.82 1.13
CA ALA A 227 -7.16 -2.51 2.38
C ALA A 227 -7.74 -3.92 2.16
N ALA A 228 -8.49 -4.12 1.06
CA ALA A 228 -9.05 -5.41 0.67
C ALA A 228 -7.98 -6.41 0.19
N LEU A 229 -6.89 -5.94 -0.44
CA LEU A 229 -5.75 -6.77 -0.86
C LEU A 229 -4.98 -7.40 0.31
N TYR A 230 -5.04 -6.81 1.51
CA TYR A 230 -4.40 -7.36 2.71
C TYR A 230 -5.32 -8.21 3.60
N ASP A 231 -6.63 -8.23 3.32
CA ASP A 231 -7.58 -9.13 4.00
C ASP A 231 -7.55 -10.56 3.43
N VAL A 232 -6.86 -10.78 2.31
CA VAL A 232 -6.80 -12.08 1.61
C VAL A 232 -5.81 -13.07 2.26
N ASN A 233 -5.11 -12.69 3.34
CA ASN A 233 -4.14 -13.56 4.04
C ASN A 233 -4.61 -14.06 5.42
N LYS A 234 -5.91 -14.02 5.72
CA LYS A 234 -6.50 -14.66 6.90
C LYS A 234 -7.58 -15.67 6.50
N GLU A 235 -7.22 -16.67 5.72
CA GLU A 235 -7.93 -17.95 5.63
C GLU A 235 -7.04 -18.96 4.89
N ALA A 236 -5.90 -19.28 5.51
CA ALA A 236 -5.06 -20.41 5.13
C ALA A 236 -4.40 -20.98 6.40
N ASP A 237 -5.22 -21.28 7.39
CA ASP A 237 -4.91 -22.20 8.48
C ASP A 237 -6.23 -22.81 8.95
N LEU A 238 -6.65 -23.88 8.26
CA LEU A 238 -7.47 -24.99 8.76
C LEU A 238 -7.34 -26.18 7.78
#